data_AF-A0A1V3XAW6-F1
#
_entry.id   AF-A0A1V3XAW6-F1
#
_cell.length_a   1.000
_cell.length_b   1.000
_cell.length_c   1.000
_cell.angle_alpha   90.00
_cell.angle_beta   90.00
_cell.angle_gamma   90.00
#
_symmetry.space_group_name_H-M   'P 1'
#
loop_
_entity.id
_entity.type
_entity.pdbx_description
1 polymer ?
#
loop_
_entity_poly.entity_id
_entity_poly.type
_entity_poly.pdbx_seq_one_letter_code
_entity_poly.pdbx_strand_id
1 'polypeptide(L)'
;MPAAQRKRGAQPGDRPWLGNAPTDAPDAEKIPVTTDTPFCAYSSAKAITATVVHLLAEQGHFSLDDRVCEYLPTYTSHGKYRTTIRHVLTHSAGVPFPTGPGPTSPRPTTTSTP
;
A
#
# COMPACT_ATOMS: atom_id res chain seq x y z
N MET A 1 4.16 30.82 19.83
CA MET A 1 3.23 30.44 20.91
C MET A 1 2.54 29.14 20.52
N PRO A 2 2.89 27.97 21.08
CA PRO A 2 2.15 26.74 20.77
C PRO A 2 0.88 26.69 21.63
N ALA A 3 -0.27 26.54 20.97
CA ALA A 3 -1.56 26.39 21.63
C ALA A 3 -1.57 25.10 22.45
N ALA A 4 -1.82 25.22 23.75
CA ALA A 4 -1.99 24.09 24.63
C ALA A 4 -3.22 23.26 24.19
N GLN A 5 -2.97 22.04 23.73
CA GLN A 5 -3.99 21.04 23.45
C GLN A 5 -4.81 20.82 24.74
N ARG A 6 -6.02 21.38 24.81
CA ARG A 6 -6.96 21.11 25.91
C ARG A 6 -7.29 19.62 25.88
N LYS A 7 -6.79 18.87 26.87
CA LYS A 7 -7.27 17.52 27.17
C LYS A 7 -8.77 17.63 27.49
N ARG A 8 -9.64 17.21 26.58
CA ARG A 8 -11.07 17.01 26.89
C ARG A 8 -11.13 15.93 27.97
N GLY A 9 -11.77 16.23 29.10
CA GLY A 9 -12.04 15.24 30.13
C GLY A 9 -12.94 14.15 29.57
N ALA A 10 -12.53 12.89 29.76
CA ALA A 10 -13.27 11.72 29.33
C ALA A 10 -14.67 11.71 29.96
N GLN A 11 -15.70 11.61 29.12
CA GLN A 11 -17.09 11.48 29.55
C GLN A 11 -17.39 10.02 29.91
N PRO A 12 -18.36 9.73 30.81
CA PRO A 12 -18.74 8.37 31.15
C PRO A 12 -19.35 7.67 29.91
N GLY A 13 -18.56 6.81 29.25
CA GLY A 13 -18.85 6.23 27.94
C GLY A 13 -17.63 6.17 27.02
N ASP A 14 -16.64 7.03 27.27
CA ASP A 14 -15.38 7.14 26.53
C ASP A 14 -14.36 6.10 26.98
N ARG A 15 -14.68 4.81 26.86
CA ARG A 15 -13.62 3.79 27.00
C ARG A 15 -12.73 3.90 25.77
N PRO A 16 -11.44 4.24 25.91
CA PRO A 16 -10.56 4.34 24.76
C PRO A 16 -10.47 2.97 24.09
N TRP A 17 -10.47 2.95 22.77
CA TRP A 17 -10.12 1.75 22.02
C TRP A 17 -8.69 1.38 22.39
N LEU A 18 -8.50 0.17 22.89
CA LEU A 18 -7.19 -0.34 23.29
C LEU A 18 -6.68 -1.29 22.22
N GLY A 19 -5.42 -1.17 21.84
CA GLY A 19 -4.80 -2.01 20.82
C GLY A 19 -3.31 -2.24 21.03
N ASN A 20 -2.78 -3.20 20.29
CA ASN A 20 -1.37 -3.58 20.25
C ASN A 20 -0.87 -3.49 18.80
N ALA A 21 0.43 -3.27 18.63
CA ALA A 21 1.08 -3.33 17.35
C ALA A 21 1.14 -4.79 16.83
N PRO A 22 1.25 -5.01 15.51
CA PRO A 22 1.33 -6.36 14.93
C PRO A 22 2.50 -7.23 15.44
N THR A 23 3.51 -6.61 16.05
CA THR A 23 4.72 -7.27 16.57
C THR A 23 4.72 -7.46 18.08
N ASP A 24 3.69 -6.99 18.78
CA ASP A 24 3.65 -7.05 20.24
C ASP A 24 3.36 -8.48 20.74
N ALA A 25 3.86 -8.78 21.94
CA ALA A 25 3.57 -10.05 22.61
C ALA A 25 2.06 -10.18 22.94
N PRO A 26 1.51 -11.40 23.04
CA PRO A 26 0.09 -11.60 23.34
C PRO A 26 -0.38 -10.98 24.67
N ASP A 27 0.54 -10.82 25.62
CA ASP A 27 0.33 -10.24 26.95
C ASP A 27 0.81 -8.78 27.06
N ALA A 28 1.26 -8.18 25.95
CA ALA A 28 1.69 -6.79 25.95
C ALA A 28 0.57 -5.85 26.40
N GLU A 29 0.94 -4.83 27.18
CA GLU A 29 0.03 -3.80 27.67
C GLU A 29 -0.65 -3.10 26.50
N LYS A 30 -1.98 -3.00 26.56
CA LYS A 30 -2.77 -2.39 25.49
C LYS A 30 -2.74 -0.87 25.58
N ILE A 31 -2.40 -0.24 24.47
CA ILE A 31 -2.25 1.21 24.40
C ILE A 31 -3.57 1.84 23.93
N PRO A 32 -4.05 2.91 24.61
CA PRO A 32 -5.17 3.72 24.14
C PRO A 32 -4.89 4.34 22.76
N VAL A 33 -5.83 4.17 21.83
CA VAL A 33 -5.83 4.85 20.53
C VAL A 33 -6.00 6.35 20.72
N THR A 34 -5.19 7.13 20.00
CA THR A 34 -5.29 8.58 19.88
C THR A 34 -5.40 8.98 18.42
N THR A 35 -5.60 10.27 18.15
CA THR A 35 -5.56 10.82 16.78
C THR A 35 -4.19 10.68 16.11
N ASP A 36 -3.14 10.45 16.89
CA ASP A 36 -1.77 10.30 16.41
C ASP A 36 -1.40 8.82 16.22
N THR A 37 -2.29 7.88 16.55
CA THR A 37 -2.04 6.45 16.37
C THR A 37 -2.03 6.11 14.87
N PRO A 38 -0.91 5.58 14.33
CA PRO A 38 -0.85 5.18 12.94
C PRO A 38 -1.65 3.90 12.69
N PHE A 39 -2.41 3.87 11.60
CA PHE A 39 -3.13 2.69 11.12
C PHE A 39 -2.68 2.29 9.72
N CYS A 40 -2.69 0.99 9.43
CA CYS A 40 -2.50 0.52 8.07
C CYS A 40 -3.73 0.89 7.23
N ALA A 41 -3.54 1.71 6.19
CA ALA A 41 -4.64 2.19 5.35
C ALA A 41 -5.13 1.16 4.31
N TYR A 42 -4.48 0.00 4.19
CA TYR A 42 -4.78 -1.06 3.22
C TYR A 42 -5.10 -0.51 1.82
N SER A 43 -6.21 -0.93 1.22
CA SER A 43 -6.60 -0.52 -0.13
C SER A 43 -6.94 0.95 -0.27
N SER A 44 -7.20 1.68 0.83
CA SER A 44 -7.41 3.13 0.76
C SER A 44 -6.16 3.87 0.25
N ALA A 45 -4.97 3.27 0.39
CA ALA A 45 -3.75 3.81 -0.21
C ALA A 45 -3.82 3.96 -1.74
N LYS A 46 -4.67 3.18 -2.44
CA LYS A 46 -4.84 3.28 -3.91
C LYS A 46 -5.33 4.66 -4.36
N ALA A 47 -6.15 5.33 -3.55
CA ALA A 47 -6.62 6.68 -3.87
C ALA A 47 -5.44 7.67 -3.92
N ILE A 48 -4.53 7.59 -2.95
CA ILE A 48 -3.33 8.42 -2.91
C ILE A 48 -2.43 8.12 -4.11
N THR A 49 -2.20 6.84 -4.41
CA THR A 49 -1.43 6.42 -5.59
C THR A 49 -2.06 6.96 -6.89
N ALA A 50 -3.38 6.85 -7.04
CA ALA A 50 -4.08 7.36 -8.22
C ALA A 50 -3.90 8.87 -8.38
N THR A 51 -3.99 9.64 -7.28
CA THR A 51 -3.74 11.09 -7.29
C THR A 51 -2.33 11.41 -7.79
N VAL A 52 -1.30 10.71 -7.30
CA VAL A 52 0.08 10.92 -7.75
C VAL A 52 0.24 10.62 -9.23
N VAL A 53 -0.38 9.54 -9.73
CA VAL A 53 -0.35 9.20 -11.16
C VAL A 53 -1.02 10.30 -12.00
N HIS A 54 -2.14 10.87 -11.55
CA HIS A 54 -2.80 11.97 -12.24
C HIS A 54 -1.98 13.26 -12.23
N LEU A 55 -1.27 13.58 -11.14
CA LEU A 55 -0.37 14.74 -11.08
C LEU A 55 0.79 14.60 -12.07
N LEU A 56 1.38 13.41 -12.18
CA LEU A 56 2.44 13.15 -13.16
C LEU A 56 1.94 13.25 -14.61
N ALA A 57 0.71 12.81 -14.85
CA ALA A 57 0.08 12.95 -16.16
C ALA A 57 -0.21 14.42 -16.52
N GLU A 58 -0.69 15.20 -15.56
CA GLU A 58 -0.88 16.66 -15.72
C GLU A 58 0.44 17.38 -16.02
N GLN A 59 1.53 16.95 -15.40
CA GLN A 59 2.88 17.47 -15.64
C GLN A 59 3.48 17.02 -16.99
N GLY A 60 2.79 16.17 -17.75
CA GLY A 60 3.24 15.71 -19.07
C GLY A 60 4.33 14.63 -19.04
N HIS A 61 4.54 13.94 -17.91
CA HIS A 61 5.48 12.82 -17.85
C HIS A 61 5.00 11.60 -18.66
N PHE A 62 3.68 11.41 -18.74
CA PHE A 62 3.01 10.38 -19.54
C PHE A 62 1.52 10.72 -19.71
N SER A 63 0.87 10.12 -20.70
CA SER A 63 -0.59 10.10 -20.85
C SER A 63 -1.17 8.82 -20.25
N LEU A 64 -2.41 8.89 -19.75
CA LEU A 64 -3.12 7.70 -19.27
C LEU A 64 -3.39 6.68 -20.39
N ASP A 65 -3.36 7.12 -21.64
CA ASP A 65 -3.59 6.28 -22.80
C ASP A 65 -2.30 5.65 -23.36
N ASP A 66 -1.13 5.99 -22.79
CA ASP A 66 0.16 5.39 -23.13
C ASP A 66 0.22 3.93 -22.67
N ARG A 67 1.02 3.12 -23.38
CA ARG A 67 1.18 1.70 -23.05
C ARG A 67 2.10 1.53 -21.85
N VAL A 68 1.75 0.61 -20.96
CA VAL A 68 2.59 0.28 -19.79
C VAL A 68 3.99 -0.18 -20.22
N CYS A 69 4.11 -0.88 -21.34
CA CYS A 69 5.40 -1.39 -21.84
C CYS A 69 6.35 -0.30 -22.34
N GLU A 70 5.89 0.93 -22.57
CA GLU A 70 6.77 2.07 -22.90
C GLU A 70 7.61 2.49 -21.68
N TYR A 71 7.07 2.30 -20.47
CA TYR A 71 7.72 2.63 -19.19
C TYR A 71 8.31 1.40 -18.49
N LEU A 72 7.72 0.22 -18.75
CA LEU A 72 8.16 -1.06 -18.20
C LEU A 72 8.36 -2.08 -19.33
N PRO A 73 9.51 -2.05 -20.04
CA PRO A 73 9.72 -2.85 -21.26
C PRO A 73 9.58 -4.37 -21.07
N THR A 74 9.79 -4.87 -19.86
CA THR A 74 9.62 -6.30 -19.51
C THR A 74 8.14 -6.72 -19.38
N TYR A 75 7.20 -5.77 -19.36
CA TYR A 75 5.76 -6.01 -19.28
C TYR A 75 5.13 -6.21 -20.67
N THR A 76 5.50 -7.26 -21.40
CA THR A 76 5.04 -7.45 -22.79
C THR A 76 4.47 -8.84 -23.09
N SER A 77 4.76 -9.84 -22.25
CA SER A 77 4.35 -11.23 -22.46
C SER A 77 2.83 -11.41 -22.54
N HIS A 78 2.37 -12.43 -23.26
CA HIS A 78 0.96 -12.87 -23.30
C HIS A 78 -0.06 -11.76 -23.61
N GLY A 79 0.26 -10.86 -24.55
CA GLY A 79 -0.67 -9.82 -25.00
C GLY A 79 -0.74 -8.56 -24.12
N LYS A 80 0.02 -8.50 -23.03
CA LYS A 80 0.05 -7.37 -22.08
C LYS A 80 0.58 -6.06 -22.69
N TYR A 81 1.24 -6.12 -23.85
CA TYR A 81 1.71 -4.94 -24.58
C TYR A 81 0.58 -3.95 -24.94
N ARG A 82 -0.69 -4.38 -24.92
CA ARG A 82 -1.87 -3.53 -25.18
C ARG A 82 -2.39 -2.83 -23.92
N THR A 83 -1.91 -3.14 -22.73
CA THR A 83 -2.37 -2.51 -21.49
C THR A 83 -1.95 -1.06 -21.45
N THR A 84 -2.90 -0.15 -21.23
CA THR A 84 -2.62 1.27 -20.99
C THR A 84 -2.53 1.55 -19.49
N ILE A 85 -1.95 2.69 -19.12
CA ILE A 85 -1.92 3.16 -17.73
C ILE A 85 -3.36 3.28 -17.19
N ARG A 86 -4.31 3.77 -18.00
CA ARG A 86 -5.75 3.83 -17.67
C ARG A 86 -6.30 2.46 -17.26
N HIS A 87 -6.01 1.41 -18.03
CA HIS A 87 -6.48 0.06 -17.70
C HIS A 87 -5.98 -0.43 -16.34
N VAL A 88 -4.78 -0.03 -15.92
CA VAL A 88 -4.23 -0.37 -14.60
C VAL A 88 -4.99 0.37 -13.51
N LEU A 89 -5.19 1.67 -13.66
CA LEU A 89 -5.91 2.51 -12.68
C LEU A 89 -7.37 2.08 -12.49
N THR A 90 -8.02 1.58 -13.54
CA THR A 90 -9.44 1.21 -13.52
C THR A 90 -9.68 -0.28 -13.32
N HIS A 91 -8.66 -1.06 -12.97
CA HIS A 91 -8.76 -2.51 -12.80
C HIS A 91 -9.32 -3.26 -14.03
N SER A 92 -9.03 -2.79 -15.24
CA SER A 92 -9.54 -3.36 -16.50
C SER A 92 -8.44 -3.89 -17.42
N ALA A 93 -7.23 -4.10 -16.90
CA ALA A 93 -6.08 -4.62 -17.65
C ALA A 93 -6.20 -6.11 -18.02
N GLY A 94 -7.14 -6.85 -17.43
CA GLY A 94 -7.33 -8.29 -17.69
C GLY A 94 -6.18 -9.18 -17.19
N VAL A 95 -5.36 -8.69 -16.26
CA VAL A 95 -4.28 -9.47 -15.65
C VAL A 95 -4.87 -10.36 -14.54
N PRO A 96 -4.72 -11.69 -14.63
CA PRO A 96 -5.25 -12.58 -13.59
C PRO A 96 -4.49 -12.41 -12.28
N PHE A 97 -5.21 -12.54 -11.16
CA PHE A 97 -4.56 -12.69 -9.86
C PHE A 97 -3.78 -14.01 -9.85
N PRO A 98 -2.48 -14.00 -9.51
CA PRO A 98 -1.71 -15.23 -9.39
C PRO A 98 -2.24 -16.03 -8.19
N THR A 99 -2.93 -17.13 -8.48
CA THR A 99 -3.46 -18.08 -7.48
C THR A 99 -2.61 -19.34 -7.33
N GLY A 100 -1.51 -19.44 -8.10
CA GLY A 100 -0.59 -20.59 -8.07
C GLY A 100 0.50 -20.47 -6.98
N PRO A 101 1.28 -21.55 -6.75
CA PRO A 101 2.46 -21.48 -5.90
C PRO A 101 3.39 -20.36 -6.40
N GLY A 102 3.91 -19.54 -5.48
CA GLY A 102 4.88 -18.50 -5.84
C GLY A 102 6.08 -19.09 -6.58
N PRO A 103 6.80 -18.29 -7.40
CA PRO A 103 7.97 -18.78 -8.10
C PRO A 103 8.95 -19.40 -7.09
N THR A 104 9.33 -20.66 -7.32
CA THR A 104 10.36 -21.35 -6.55
C THR A 104 11.70 -20.70 -6.87
N SER A 105 11.97 -19.54 -6.27
CA SER A 105 13.31 -18.99 -6.25
C SER A 105 14.16 -19.91 -5.36
N PRO A 106 15.30 -20.44 -5.84
CA PRO A 106 16.21 -21.17 -4.97
C PRO A 106 16.70 -20.19 -3.89
N ARG A 107 16.41 -20.49 -2.62
CA ARG A 107 16.99 -19.74 -1.51
C ARG A 107 18.51 -19.90 -1.62
N PRO A 108 19.32 -18.83 -1.72
CA PRO A 108 20.76 -18.99 -1.72
C PRO A 108 21.15 -19.63 -0.41
N THR A 109 21.59 -20.89 -0.48
CA THR A 109 22.13 -21.62 0.66
C THR A 109 23.45 -20.98 1.01
N THR A 110 23.47 -20.12 2.04
CA THR A 110 24.70 -19.77 2.72
C THR A 110 25.18 -21.01 3.46
N THR A 111 25.91 -21.87 2.77
CA THR A 111 26.71 -22.92 3.43
C THR A 111 27.96 -22.26 4.00
N SER A 112 27.76 -21.71 5.19
CA SER A 112 28.68 -21.72 6.32
C SER A 112 29.37 -23.05 6.59
N THR A 113 30.58 -23.32 6.10
CA THR A 113 31.40 -24.42 6.66
C THR A 113 32.89 -24.08 6.61
N PRO A 114 33.68 -24.69 7.49
CA PRO A 114 34.00 -24.27 8.86
C PRO A 114 35.32 -23.50 8.96
#